data_AF-A0A101IC88-F1
#
_entry.id   AF-A0A101IC88-F1
#
_cell.length_a   1.000
_cell.length_b   1.000
_cell.length_c   1.000
_cell.angle_alpha   90.00
_cell.angle_beta   90.00
_cell.angle_gamma   90.00
#
_symmetry.space_group_name_H-M   'P 1'
#
loop_
_entity.id
_entity.type
_entity.pdbx_description
1 polymer ?
#
loop_
_entity_poly.entity_id
_entity_poly.type
_entity_poly.pdbx_seq_one_letter_code
_entity_poly.pdbx_strand_id
1 'polypeptide(L)'
;MTENKKKPLIVILGPTAVGKTSVSIDLAKRLNGEIISADSRLFYRGMDIGTAKPSKEEQAGVPHHLIDVAEPDERWSLAIYQREAYRIINDIHARDKMPFLVGGTGQYIRSIIEGWHIPPQRPDYALREALNAWAERIGSEGIYNGLRLLDPEAAQKIDYRNQRRTVRALEVIFKTGQRFSDLRRKQECPYQPIILGIQRSRDELYERVDRRIEIMLNDGLVEEVRGLLDVGNSPNLSTMSAIGYGEIILYLQGEISYEDAVA
;
A
#
# COMPACT_ATOMS: atom_id res chain seq x y z
N MET A 1 24.20 29.19 -15.84
CA MET A 1 24.05 27.86 -15.18
C MET A 1 22.70 27.85 -14.52
N THR A 2 21.67 27.33 -15.19
CA THR A 2 20.36 27.13 -14.55
C THR A 2 20.52 26.00 -13.54
N GLU A 3 20.46 26.32 -12.25
CA GLU A 3 20.27 25.30 -11.21
C GLU A 3 19.10 24.41 -11.65
N ASN A 4 19.34 23.11 -11.79
CA ASN A 4 18.34 22.15 -12.20
C ASN A 4 17.35 21.99 -11.03
N LYS A 5 16.42 22.95 -10.90
CA LYS A 5 15.49 23.04 -9.78
C LYS A 5 14.55 21.85 -9.87
N LYS A 6 14.61 20.97 -8.87
CA LYS A 6 13.78 19.77 -8.81
C LYS A 6 12.30 20.15 -8.91
N LYS A 7 11.53 19.35 -9.64
CA LYS A 7 10.09 19.60 -9.81
C LYS A 7 9.35 19.37 -8.49
N PRO A 8 8.35 20.21 -8.15
CA PRO A 8 7.64 20.09 -6.87
C PRO A 8 6.82 18.81 -6.78
N LEU A 9 6.57 18.31 -5.57
CA LEU A 9 5.63 17.21 -5.34
C LEU A 9 4.92 17.45 -4.00
N ILE A 10 3.61 17.58 -3.99
CA ILE A 10 2.86 17.70 -2.74
C ILE A 10 2.56 16.30 -2.22
N VAL A 11 2.89 16.03 -0.97
CA VAL A 11 2.64 14.74 -0.32
C VAL A 11 1.70 14.96 0.85
N ILE A 12 0.52 14.33 0.83
CA ILE A 12 -0.46 14.42 1.92
C ILE A 12 -0.61 13.04 2.56
N LEU A 13 -0.26 12.96 3.84
CA LEU A 13 -0.26 11.72 4.60
C LEU A 13 -0.99 11.88 5.94
N GLY A 14 -1.40 10.75 6.52
CA GLY A 14 -2.12 10.71 7.80
C GLY A 14 -2.92 9.41 7.95
N PRO A 15 -3.44 9.13 9.15
CA PRO A 15 -4.17 7.91 9.43
C PRO A 15 -5.49 7.80 8.64
N THR A 16 -6.09 6.61 8.63
CA THR A 16 -7.44 6.39 8.09
C THR A 16 -8.45 7.32 8.79
N ALA A 17 -9.51 7.71 8.09
CA ALA A 17 -10.56 8.61 8.58
C ALA A 17 -10.12 10.05 8.96
N VAL A 18 -8.83 10.41 8.86
CA VAL A 18 -8.35 11.78 9.15
C VAL A 18 -8.76 12.83 8.09
N GLY A 19 -9.47 12.44 7.02
CA GLY A 19 -9.99 13.38 6.02
C GLY A 19 -8.95 13.83 4.98
N LYS A 20 -8.02 12.95 4.62
CA LYS A 20 -7.03 13.22 3.55
C LYS A 20 -7.69 13.55 2.23
N THR A 21 -8.68 12.75 1.82
CA THR A 21 -9.35 12.87 0.52
C THR A 21 -9.93 14.26 0.30
N SER A 22 -10.72 14.77 1.25
CA SER A 22 -11.33 16.11 1.12
C SER A 22 -10.28 17.21 1.03
N VAL A 23 -9.29 17.20 1.93
CA VAL A 23 -8.20 18.19 1.92
C VAL A 23 -7.38 18.14 0.63
N SER A 24 -7.09 16.94 0.13
CA SER A 24 -6.33 16.78 -1.12
C SER A 24 -7.08 17.32 -2.33
N ILE A 25 -8.40 17.10 -2.40
CA ILE A 25 -9.23 17.53 -3.53
C ILE A 25 -9.36 19.05 -3.53
N ASP A 26 -9.62 19.65 -2.37
CA ASP A 26 -9.72 21.10 -2.24
C ASP A 26 -8.41 21.81 -2.62
N LEU A 27 -7.27 21.26 -2.18
CA LEU A 27 -5.95 21.80 -2.55
C LEU A 27 -5.62 21.58 -4.02
N ALA A 28 -5.92 20.40 -4.57
CA ALA A 28 -5.68 20.09 -5.97
C ALA A 28 -6.47 21.02 -6.91
N LYS A 29 -7.73 21.34 -6.59
CA LYS A 29 -8.52 22.32 -7.37
C LYS A 29 -7.86 23.70 -7.39
N ARG A 30 -7.39 24.18 -6.24
CA ARG A 30 -6.77 25.52 -6.11
C ARG A 30 -5.40 25.61 -6.77
N LEU A 31 -4.69 24.49 -6.87
CA LEU A 31 -3.32 24.42 -7.39
C LEU A 31 -3.25 23.78 -8.79
N ASN A 32 -4.39 23.65 -9.49
CA ASN A 32 -4.49 23.00 -10.80
C ASN A 32 -3.76 21.63 -10.82
N GLY A 33 -4.06 20.82 -9.82
CA GLY A 33 -3.36 19.59 -9.53
C GLY A 33 -4.13 18.32 -9.86
N GLU A 34 -3.41 17.21 -9.81
CA GLU A 34 -3.93 15.86 -9.98
C GLU A 34 -3.40 14.96 -8.87
N ILE A 35 -4.24 14.02 -8.43
CA ILE A 35 -3.97 13.17 -7.27
C ILE A 35 -3.46 11.82 -7.73
N ILE A 36 -2.36 11.36 -7.15
CA ILE A 36 -1.81 10.01 -7.29
C ILE A 36 -2.08 9.30 -5.96
N SER A 37 -2.90 8.24 -6.01
CA SER A 37 -3.18 7.42 -4.84
C SER A 37 -1.93 6.69 -4.36
N ALA A 38 -1.58 6.86 -3.09
CA ALA A 38 -0.59 6.09 -2.35
C ALA A 38 -1.29 5.18 -1.33
N ASP A 39 -2.41 4.57 -1.72
CA ASP A 39 -3.16 3.61 -0.93
C ASP A 39 -3.30 2.29 -1.71
N SER A 40 -2.67 1.24 -1.17
CA SER A 40 -2.64 -0.08 -1.83
C SER A 40 -4.00 -0.72 -2.03
N ARG A 41 -5.04 -0.30 -1.31
CA ARG A 41 -6.38 -0.89 -1.43
C ARG A 41 -7.19 -0.25 -2.56
N LEU A 42 -6.92 1.00 -2.91
CA LEU A 42 -7.65 1.73 -3.95
C LEU A 42 -7.31 1.27 -5.38
N PHE A 43 -6.27 0.44 -5.55
CA PHE A 43 -5.84 -0.03 -6.87
C PHE A 43 -6.82 -1.00 -7.52
N TYR A 44 -7.65 -1.65 -6.71
CA TYR A 44 -8.40 -2.83 -7.08
C TYR A 44 -9.83 -2.50 -7.47
N ARG A 45 -10.24 -2.97 -8.65
CA ARG A 45 -11.61 -2.83 -9.17
C ARG A 45 -12.60 -3.62 -8.35
N GLY A 46 -13.81 -3.08 -8.21
CA GLY A 46 -14.89 -3.69 -7.42
C GLY A 46 -14.65 -3.71 -5.90
N MET A 47 -13.57 -3.07 -5.44
CA MET A 47 -13.28 -2.85 -4.02
C MET A 47 -13.40 -1.36 -3.72
N ASP A 48 -14.63 -0.85 -3.69
CA ASP A 48 -15.00 0.56 -3.61
C ASP A 48 -15.43 0.95 -2.20
N ILE A 49 -16.41 0.25 -1.63
CA ILE A 49 -17.05 0.59 -0.35
C ILE A 49 -16.09 0.31 0.80
N GLY A 50 -15.62 -0.94 0.92
CA GLY A 50 -14.75 -1.33 2.04
C GLY A 50 -13.38 -0.67 2.03
N THR A 51 -12.93 -0.17 0.87
CA THR A 51 -11.70 0.64 0.77
C THR A 51 -11.97 2.13 0.89
N ALA A 52 -13.25 2.51 0.86
CA ALA A 52 -13.80 3.85 0.76
C ALA A 52 -13.04 4.71 -0.24
N LYS A 53 -13.08 4.18 -1.46
CA LYS A 53 -12.61 4.79 -2.69
C LYS A 53 -13.46 6.03 -2.99
N PRO A 54 -12.82 7.16 -3.36
CA PRO A 54 -13.56 8.37 -3.62
C PRO A 54 -14.47 8.19 -4.85
N SER A 55 -15.77 8.45 -4.68
CA SER A 55 -16.73 8.41 -5.79
C SER A 55 -16.41 9.48 -6.85
N LYS A 56 -16.99 9.39 -8.05
CA LYS A 56 -16.79 10.41 -9.09
C LYS A 56 -17.26 11.80 -8.64
N GLU A 57 -18.33 11.84 -7.86
CA GLU A 57 -18.87 13.05 -7.25
C GLU A 57 -17.89 13.61 -6.21
N GLU A 58 -17.35 12.77 -5.34
CA GLU A 58 -16.37 13.17 -4.33
C GLU A 58 -15.08 13.70 -4.98
N GLN A 59 -14.58 13.02 -6.03
CA GLN A 59 -13.44 13.46 -6.83
C GLN A 59 -13.65 14.88 -7.39
N ALA A 60 -14.91 15.27 -7.60
CA ALA A 60 -15.34 16.62 -7.95
C ALA A 60 -14.53 17.25 -9.10
N GLY A 61 -14.29 16.43 -10.14
CA GLY A 61 -13.57 16.81 -11.35
C GLY A 61 -12.03 16.78 -11.25
N VAL A 62 -11.46 16.48 -10.07
CA VAL A 62 -10.00 16.33 -9.92
C VAL A 62 -9.59 14.94 -10.41
N PRO A 63 -8.66 14.82 -11.38
CA PRO A 63 -8.15 13.53 -11.82
C PRO A 63 -7.45 12.78 -10.69
N HIS A 64 -7.87 11.53 -10.47
CA HIS A 64 -7.22 10.60 -9.56
C HIS A 64 -6.57 9.46 -10.36
N HIS A 65 -5.29 9.24 -10.11
CA HIS A 65 -4.47 8.21 -10.72
C HIS A 65 -4.20 7.08 -9.73
N LEU A 66 -3.87 5.91 -10.25
CA LEU A 66 -3.66 4.69 -9.45
C LEU A 66 -4.90 4.33 -8.62
N ILE A 67 -6.07 4.42 -9.25
CA ILE A 67 -7.34 3.88 -8.76
C ILE A 67 -7.87 2.97 -9.88
N ASP A 68 -8.38 1.79 -9.53
CA ASP A 68 -8.94 0.83 -10.50
C ASP A 68 -7.98 0.39 -11.62
N VAL A 69 -6.70 0.24 -11.24
CA VAL A 69 -5.59 -0.14 -12.13
C VAL A 69 -5.28 -1.63 -12.10
N ALA A 70 -6.00 -2.42 -11.30
CA ALA A 70 -5.80 -3.85 -11.14
C ALA A 70 -7.11 -4.60 -10.83
N GLU A 71 -7.18 -5.87 -11.21
CA GLU A 71 -8.18 -6.80 -10.70
C GLU A 71 -7.78 -7.35 -9.31
N PRO A 72 -8.73 -7.77 -8.45
CA PRO A 72 -8.43 -8.21 -7.07
C PRO A 72 -7.42 -9.35 -6.95
N ASP A 73 -7.28 -10.20 -7.95
CA ASP A 73 -6.33 -11.32 -8.00
C ASP A 73 -4.93 -10.90 -8.53
N GLU A 74 -4.82 -9.70 -9.10
CA GLU A 74 -3.56 -9.18 -9.63
C GLU A 74 -2.64 -8.65 -8.52
N ARG A 75 -1.35 -8.94 -8.65
CA ARG A 75 -0.35 -8.53 -7.65
C ARG A 75 0.27 -7.18 -8.00
N TRP A 76 -0.08 -6.15 -7.23
CA TRP A 76 0.59 -4.85 -7.28
C TRP A 76 1.74 -4.74 -6.28
N SER A 77 2.96 -5.00 -6.79
CA SER A 77 4.18 -4.86 -5.99
C SER A 77 4.61 -3.40 -5.83
N LEU A 78 5.41 -3.12 -4.81
CA LEU A 78 6.06 -1.82 -4.61
C LEU A 78 6.82 -1.33 -5.86
N ALA A 79 7.45 -2.25 -6.61
CA ALA A 79 8.19 -1.92 -7.82
C ALA A 79 7.27 -1.43 -8.95
N ILE A 80 6.12 -2.09 -9.13
CA ILE A 80 5.11 -1.68 -10.11
C ILE A 80 4.57 -0.30 -9.73
N TYR A 81 4.16 -0.15 -8.48
CA TYR A 81 3.67 1.13 -7.95
C TYR A 81 4.68 2.26 -8.17
N GLN A 82 5.95 2.07 -7.78
CA GLN A 82 6.96 3.10 -7.86
C GLN A 82 7.19 3.54 -9.32
N ARG A 83 7.26 2.59 -10.24
CA ARG A 83 7.43 2.86 -11.68
C ARG A 83 6.26 3.67 -12.22
N GLU A 84 5.02 3.25 -11.95
CA GLU A 84 3.84 3.95 -12.44
C GLU A 84 3.69 5.34 -11.79
N ALA A 85 3.95 5.46 -10.49
CA ALA A 85 3.94 6.74 -9.80
C ALA A 85 4.94 7.73 -10.40
N TYR A 86 6.19 7.31 -10.68
CA TYR A 86 7.15 8.17 -11.36
C TYR A 86 6.70 8.58 -12.76
N ARG A 87 6.15 7.64 -13.54
CA ARG A 87 5.60 7.93 -14.88
C ARG A 87 4.50 8.99 -14.81
N ILE A 88 3.54 8.81 -13.91
CA ILE A 88 2.39 9.70 -13.73
C ILE A 88 2.81 11.06 -13.21
N ILE A 89 3.69 11.14 -12.21
CA ILE A 89 4.20 12.41 -11.68
C ILE A 89 4.91 13.20 -12.79
N ASN A 90 5.71 12.52 -13.62
CA ASN A 90 6.40 13.17 -14.73
C ASN A 90 5.44 13.65 -15.84
N ASP A 91 4.38 12.88 -16.13
CA ASP A 91 3.33 13.26 -17.06
C ASP A 91 2.52 14.48 -16.58
N ILE A 92 2.12 14.50 -15.30
CA ILE A 92 1.41 15.63 -14.69
C ILE A 92 2.26 16.91 -14.79
N HIS A 93 3.55 16.80 -14.49
CA HIS A 93 4.49 17.92 -14.69
C HIS A 93 4.65 18.33 -16.15
N ALA A 94 4.62 17.40 -17.10
CA ALA A 94 4.72 17.71 -18.53
C ALA A 94 3.47 18.46 -19.04
N ARG A 95 2.35 18.35 -18.31
CA ARG A 95 1.09 19.09 -18.57
C ARG A 95 0.97 20.37 -17.72
N ASP A 96 2.07 20.83 -17.12
CA ASP A 96 2.15 22.02 -16.24
C ASP A 96 1.15 22.01 -15.07
N LYS A 97 0.88 20.81 -14.53
CA LYS A 97 0.01 20.60 -13.37
C LYS A 97 0.79 20.20 -12.13
N MET A 98 0.17 20.36 -10.96
CA MET A 98 0.76 20.02 -9.67
C MET A 98 0.44 18.56 -9.28
N PRO A 99 1.43 17.67 -9.11
CA PRO A 99 1.17 16.31 -8.63
C PRO A 99 0.99 16.27 -7.11
N PHE A 100 -0.04 15.56 -6.67
CA PHE A 100 -0.35 15.30 -5.27
C PHE A 100 -0.25 13.80 -4.97
N LEU A 101 0.75 13.38 -4.21
CA LEU A 101 0.85 12.02 -3.70
C LEU A 101 0.07 11.91 -2.39
N VAL A 102 -1.09 11.22 -2.41
CA VAL A 102 -2.04 11.20 -1.29
C VAL A 102 -2.31 9.78 -0.85
N GLY A 103 -2.14 9.45 0.43
CA GLY A 103 -2.50 8.12 0.90
C GLY A 103 -2.05 7.77 2.32
N GLY A 104 -2.38 6.54 2.72
CA GLY A 104 -2.02 5.98 4.03
C GLY A 104 -0.87 4.96 3.98
N THR A 105 -0.50 4.45 2.80
CA THR A 105 0.52 3.40 2.69
C THR A 105 1.92 4.02 2.78
N GLY A 106 2.46 4.13 3.99
CA GLY A 106 3.75 4.78 4.24
C GLY A 106 4.91 4.21 3.43
N GLN A 107 4.90 2.92 3.09
CA GLN A 107 5.93 2.30 2.25
C GLN A 107 5.94 2.85 0.81
N TYR A 108 4.77 3.17 0.26
CA TYR A 108 4.61 3.72 -1.08
C TYR A 108 5.04 5.17 -1.14
N ILE A 109 4.70 5.95 -0.12
CA ILE A 109 5.17 7.34 -0.02
C ILE A 109 6.70 7.36 0.12
N ARG A 110 7.25 6.58 1.06
CA ARG A 110 8.70 6.52 1.31
C ARG A 110 9.50 6.04 0.09
N SER A 111 8.99 5.09 -0.69
CA SER A 111 9.71 4.63 -1.87
C SER A 111 9.93 5.73 -2.91
N ILE A 112 9.02 6.72 -2.97
CA ILE A 112 9.14 7.88 -3.85
C ILE A 112 10.01 8.97 -3.19
N ILE A 113 9.65 9.42 -1.98
CA ILE A 113 10.31 10.60 -1.37
C ILE A 113 11.73 10.33 -0.88
N GLU A 114 12.07 9.07 -0.56
CA GLU A 114 13.43 8.67 -0.18
C GLU A 114 14.20 8.03 -1.34
N GLY A 115 13.61 8.02 -2.56
CA GLY A 115 14.22 7.47 -3.76
C GLY A 115 14.71 6.04 -3.56
N TRP A 116 13.85 5.11 -3.15
CA TRP A 116 14.30 3.73 -2.92
C TRP A 116 14.70 3.08 -4.25
N HIS A 117 15.89 2.46 -4.29
CA HIS A 117 16.24 1.56 -5.38
C HIS A 117 15.62 0.19 -5.08
N ILE A 118 14.67 -0.24 -5.90
CA ILE A 118 14.05 -1.56 -5.76
C ILE A 118 14.77 -2.52 -6.71
N PRO A 119 15.49 -3.52 -6.18
CA PRO A 119 16.17 -4.49 -7.03
C PRO A 119 15.15 -5.19 -7.93
N PRO A 120 15.42 -5.37 -9.24
CA PRO A 120 14.50 -5.96 -10.22
C PRO A 120 14.36 -7.49 -10.06
N GLN A 121 14.42 -8.00 -8.83
CA GLN A 121 14.34 -9.42 -8.55
C GLN A 121 12.90 -9.89 -8.47
N ARG A 122 12.47 -10.60 -9.52
CA ARG A 122 11.23 -11.37 -9.52
C ARG A 122 11.26 -12.40 -8.38
N PRO A 123 10.13 -12.60 -7.69
CA PRO A 123 9.95 -13.69 -6.74
C PRO A 123 10.42 -15.03 -7.32
N ASP A 124 11.13 -15.81 -6.53
CA ASP A 124 11.35 -17.23 -6.77
C ASP A 124 10.43 -18.02 -5.85
N TYR A 125 9.33 -18.52 -6.40
CA TYR A 125 8.29 -19.18 -5.61
C TYR A 125 8.78 -20.50 -5.04
N ALA A 126 9.51 -21.31 -5.81
CA ALA A 126 10.05 -22.58 -5.34
C ALA A 126 11.02 -22.37 -4.17
N LEU A 127 11.90 -21.36 -4.28
CA LEU A 127 12.82 -21.01 -3.20
C LEU A 127 12.07 -20.50 -1.97
N ARG A 128 11.03 -19.66 -2.14
CA ARG A 128 10.22 -19.19 -1.00
C ARG A 128 9.51 -20.32 -0.28
N GLU A 129 8.91 -21.25 -1.01
CA GLU A 129 8.28 -22.43 -0.42
C GLU A 129 9.29 -23.24 0.38
N ALA A 130 10.48 -23.49 -0.18
CA ALA A 130 11.55 -24.19 0.54
C ALA A 130 12.01 -23.45 1.80
N LEU A 131 12.15 -22.12 1.74
CA LEU A 131 12.53 -21.29 2.89
C LEU A 131 11.43 -21.21 3.95
N ASN A 132 10.16 -21.17 3.55
CA ASN A 132 9.03 -21.20 4.47
C ASN A 132 8.95 -22.56 5.18
N ALA A 133 9.04 -23.66 4.43
CA ALA A 133 9.08 -25.01 5.01
C ALA A 133 10.28 -25.19 5.96
N TRP A 134 11.43 -24.57 5.65
CA TRP A 134 12.56 -24.55 6.56
C TRP A 134 12.25 -23.77 7.83
N ALA A 135 11.70 -22.56 7.72
CA ALA A 135 11.30 -21.72 8.85
C ALA A 135 10.27 -22.39 9.76
N GLU A 136 9.30 -23.13 9.19
CA GLU A 136 8.31 -23.89 9.96
C GLU A 136 8.96 -24.98 10.81
N ARG A 137 10.01 -25.63 10.29
CA ARG A 137 10.72 -26.71 10.99
C ARG A 137 11.66 -26.21 12.09
N ILE A 138 12.35 -25.08 11.88
CA ILE A 138 13.37 -24.58 12.82
C ILE A 138 12.93 -23.37 13.65
N GLY A 139 11.72 -22.87 13.40
CA GLY A 139 11.19 -21.66 14.00
C GLY A 139 11.73 -20.37 13.39
N SER A 140 11.03 -19.27 13.68
CA SER A 140 11.35 -17.92 13.21
C SER A 140 12.74 -17.44 13.67
N GLU A 141 13.13 -17.78 14.90
CA GLU A 141 14.46 -17.47 15.43
C GLU A 141 15.57 -18.26 14.72
N GLY A 142 15.33 -19.54 14.40
CA GLY A 142 16.29 -20.38 13.68
C GLY A 142 16.62 -19.81 12.30
N ILE A 143 15.59 -19.49 11.51
CA ILE A 143 15.81 -18.91 10.18
C ILE A 143 16.41 -17.50 10.25
N TYR A 144 16.03 -16.71 11.27
CA TYR A 144 16.62 -15.40 11.53
C TYR A 144 18.12 -15.50 11.85
N ASN A 145 18.55 -16.49 12.63
CA ASN A 145 19.96 -16.74 12.89
C ASN A 145 20.72 -17.08 11.59
N GLY A 146 20.10 -17.82 10.68
CA GLY A 146 20.63 -18.03 9.33
C GLY A 146 20.85 -16.72 8.57
N LEU A 147 19.87 -15.80 8.61
CA LEU A 147 20.03 -14.46 8.04
C LEU A 147 21.14 -13.69 8.73
N ARG A 148 21.20 -13.70 10.06
CA ARG A 148 22.21 -12.97 10.86
C ARG A 148 23.64 -13.39 10.53
N LEU A 149 23.86 -14.66 10.18
CA LEU A 149 25.18 -15.15 9.76
C LEU A 149 25.57 -14.64 8.36
N LEU A 150 24.62 -14.57 7.43
CA LEU A 150 24.87 -14.16 6.04
C LEU A 150 24.91 -12.63 5.86
N ASP A 151 24.01 -11.93 6.56
CA ASP A 151 23.80 -10.49 6.50
C ASP A 151 23.42 -9.92 7.87
N PRO A 152 24.41 -9.64 8.75
CA PRO A 152 24.18 -9.07 10.08
C PRO A 152 23.47 -7.71 10.04
N GLU A 153 23.72 -6.91 9.00
CA GLU A 153 23.16 -5.56 8.89
C GLU A 153 21.66 -5.60 8.57
N ALA A 154 21.25 -6.50 7.67
CA ALA A 154 19.82 -6.74 7.42
C ALA A 154 19.13 -7.32 8.66
N ALA A 155 19.78 -8.26 9.36
CA ALA A 155 19.23 -8.87 10.57
C ALA A 155 18.94 -7.82 11.66
N GLN A 156 19.84 -6.87 11.91
CA GLN A 156 19.59 -5.78 12.89
C GLN A 156 18.34 -4.94 12.58
N LYS A 157 17.94 -4.84 11.31
CA LYS A 157 16.80 -4.03 10.84
C LYS A 157 15.51 -4.85 10.72
N ILE A 158 15.57 -6.18 10.84
CA ILE A 158 14.45 -7.10 10.67
C ILE A 158 14.14 -7.75 12.01
N ASP A 159 12.93 -7.57 12.51
CA ASP A 159 12.47 -8.31 13.68
C ASP A 159 12.46 -9.82 13.38
N TYR A 160 13.02 -10.63 14.28
CA TYR A 160 13.11 -12.08 14.11
C TYR A 160 11.74 -12.76 13.92
N ARG A 161 10.67 -12.18 14.47
CA ARG A 161 9.29 -12.66 14.33
C ARG A 161 8.74 -12.40 12.93
N ASN A 162 9.36 -11.50 12.17
CA ASN A 162 8.94 -11.18 10.81
C ASN A 162 9.52 -12.18 9.80
N GLN A 163 9.05 -13.43 9.87
CA GLN A 163 9.47 -14.53 9.00
C GLN A 163 9.42 -14.14 7.52
N ARG A 164 8.37 -13.43 7.09
CA ARG A 164 8.21 -12.99 5.70
C ARG A 164 9.37 -12.09 5.24
N ARG A 165 9.85 -11.17 6.07
CA ARG A 165 11.01 -10.33 5.74
C ARG A 165 12.31 -11.11 5.77
N THR A 166 12.47 -12.03 6.72
CA THR A 166 13.65 -12.90 6.81
C THR A 166 13.77 -13.79 5.58
N VAL A 167 12.68 -14.46 5.19
CA VAL A 167 12.61 -15.29 3.98
C VAL A 167 12.92 -14.47 2.73
N ARG A 168 12.41 -13.24 2.60
CA ARG A 168 12.75 -12.37 1.46
C ARG A 168 14.23 -11.98 1.44
N ALA A 169 14.84 -11.71 2.59
CA ALA A 169 16.26 -11.37 2.65
C ALA A 169 17.14 -12.56 2.23
N LEU A 170 16.84 -13.75 2.75
CA LEU A 170 17.52 -14.99 2.37
C LEU A 170 17.30 -15.37 0.89
N GLU A 171 16.07 -15.23 0.40
CA GLU A 171 15.75 -15.43 -1.03
C GLU A 171 16.64 -14.57 -1.92
N VAL A 172 16.81 -13.29 -1.58
CA VAL A 172 17.67 -12.36 -2.31
C VAL A 172 19.14 -12.79 -2.24
N ILE A 173 19.63 -13.16 -1.05
CA ILE A 173 21.01 -13.59 -0.84
C ILE A 173 21.31 -14.84 -1.66
N PHE A 174 20.46 -15.86 -1.58
CA PHE A 174 20.66 -17.12 -2.31
C PHE A 174 20.52 -16.97 -3.82
N LYS A 175 19.65 -16.07 -4.29
CA LYS A 175 19.45 -15.85 -5.72
C LYS A 175 20.56 -15.02 -6.37
N THR A 176 21.15 -14.07 -5.65
CA THR A 176 22.12 -13.12 -6.22
C THR A 176 23.55 -13.31 -5.74
N GLY A 177 23.75 -14.02 -4.63
CA GLY A 177 25.04 -14.07 -3.92
C GLY A 177 25.41 -12.75 -3.23
N GLN A 178 24.55 -11.72 -3.27
CA GLN A 178 24.79 -10.42 -2.65
C GLN A 178 23.97 -10.27 -1.37
N ARG A 179 24.50 -9.51 -0.39
CA ARG A 179 23.76 -9.23 0.85
C ARG A 179 22.51 -8.41 0.56
N PHE A 180 21.46 -8.66 1.33
CA PHE A 180 20.20 -7.93 1.21
C PHE A 180 20.37 -6.46 1.60
N SER A 181 21.26 -6.16 2.54
CA SER A 181 21.62 -4.80 2.94
C SER A 181 22.30 -4.02 1.80
N ASP A 182 23.22 -4.64 1.06
CA ASP A 182 24.00 -4.00 -0.02
C ASP A 182 23.13 -3.55 -1.20
N LEU A 183 22.03 -4.28 -1.42
CA LEU A 183 21.06 -4.03 -2.49
C LEU A 183 20.03 -2.94 -2.15
N ARG A 184 19.87 -2.60 -0.86
CA ARG A 184 18.97 -1.52 -0.41
C ARG A 184 19.68 -0.17 -0.51
N ARG A 185 19.88 0.30 -1.73
CA ARG A 185 20.41 1.64 -1.98
C ARG A 185 19.26 2.66 -2.04
N LYS A 186 19.54 3.87 -1.57
CA LYS A 186 18.70 5.04 -1.80
C LYS A 186 19.38 5.89 -2.86
N GLN A 187 18.59 6.37 -3.81
CA GLN A 187 18.97 7.43 -4.72
C GLN A 187 18.35 8.73 -4.25
N GLU A 188 18.87 9.85 -4.75
CA GLU A 188 18.31 11.14 -4.46
C GLU A 188 16.85 11.22 -4.97
N CYS A 189 15.95 11.81 -4.18
CA CYS A 189 14.58 12.05 -4.63
C CYS A 189 14.61 12.95 -5.88
N PRO A 190 13.97 12.56 -6.99
CA PRO A 190 13.97 13.35 -8.22
C PRO A 190 13.09 14.61 -8.12
N TYR A 191 12.33 14.74 -7.03
CA TYR A 191 11.38 15.81 -6.79
C TYR A 191 11.79 16.65 -5.57
N GLN A 192 11.16 17.82 -5.45
CA GLN A 192 11.17 18.65 -4.24
C GLN A 192 9.87 18.41 -3.47
N PRO A 193 9.84 17.48 -2.50
CA PRO A 193 8.61 17.15 -1.80
C PRO A 193 8.23 18.23 -0.78
N ILE A 194 6.94 18.59 -0.76
CA ILE A 194 6.31 19.34 0.33
C ILE A 194 5.40 18.37 1.06
N ILE A 195 5.76 18.01 2.30
CA ILE A 195 5.09 16.94 3.05
C ILE A 195 4.13 17.56 4.08
N LEU A 196 2.85 17.23 3.94
CA LEU A 196 1.75 17.67 4.80
C LEU A 196 1.20 16.47 5.57
N GLY A 197 1.36 16.48 6.89
CA GLY A 197 0.80 15.48 7.79
C GLY A 197 -0.52 15.97 8.39
N ILE A 198 -1.63 15.32 8.07
CA ILE A 198 -2.93 15.62 8.68
C ILE A 198 -3.08 14.80 9.96
N GLN A 199 -3.43 15.46 11.04
CA GLN A 199 -3.59 14.87 12.37
C GLN A 199 -4.94 15.26 12.98
N ARG A 200 -5.45 14.38 13.85
CA ARG A 200 -6.60 14.59 14.73
C ARG A 200 -6.33 13.92 16.07
N SER A 201 -7.13 14.23 17.08
CA SER A 201 -7.09 13.51 18.35
C SER A 201 -7.44 12.02 18.13
N ARG A 202 -7.02 11.15 19.06
CA ARG A 202 -7.32 9.71 18.95
C ARG A 202 -8.81 9.45 19.08
N ASP A 203 -9.48 10.16 19.99
CA ASP A 203 -10.91 10.00 20.24
C ASP A 203 -11.73 10.36 18.99
N GLU A 204 -11.42 11.49 18.35
CA GLU A 204 -12.06 11.87 17.07
C GLU A 204 -11.76 10.86 15.96
N LEU A 205 -10.57 10.24 15.94
CA LEU A 205 -10.25 9.25 14.92
C LEU A 205 -11.08 7.98 15.10
N TYR A 206 -11.26 7.50 16.33
CA TYR A 206 -12.06 6.31 16.60
C TYR A 206 -13.54 6.55 16.25
N GLU A 207 -14.14 7.63 16.74
CA GLU A 207 -15.53 7.98 16.40
C GLU A 207 -15.77 8.06 14.88
N ARG A 208 -14.78 8.59 14.14
CA ARG A 208 -14.86 8.70 12.68
C ARG A 208 -14.63 7.37 11.97
N VAL A 209 -13.84 6.47 12.53
CA VAL A 209 -13.67 5.12 12.01
C VAL A 209 -14.96 4.33 12.20
N ASP A 210 -15.54 4.36 13.39
CA ASP A 210 -16.77 3.64 13.73
C ASP A 210 -17.93 4.09 12.84
N ARG A 211 -18.17 5.41 12.74
CA ARG A 211 -19.17 5.98 11.83
C ARG A 211 -18.90 5.59 10.37
N ARG A 212 -17.64 5.48 9.95
CA ARG A 212 -17.32 5.10 8.57
C ARG A 212 -17.65 3.64 8.29
N ILE A 213 -17.43 2.76 9.26
CA ILE A 213 -17.81 1.34 9.18
C ILE A 213 -19.34 1.23 9.06
N GLU A 214 -20.10 1.95 9.88
CA GLU A 214 -21.57 1.99 9.78
C GLU A 214 -22.04 2.45 8.40
N ILE A 215 -21.42 3.50 7.84
CA ILE A 215 -21.72 3.98 6.49
C ILE A 215 -21.41 2.90 5.44
N MET A 216 -20.24 2.26 5.51
CA MET A 216 -19.86 1.19 4.58
C MET A 216 -20.87 0.04 4.60
N LEU A 217 -21.30 -0.39 5.78
CA LEU A 217 -22.30 -1.45 5.92
C LEU A 217 -23.64 -1.05 5.31
N ASN A 218 -24.10 0.18 5.58
CA ASN A 218 -25.34 0.72 5.01
C ASN A 218 -25.27 0.91 3.49
N ASP A 219 -24.09 1.23 2.95
CA ASP A 219 -23.86 1.41 1.52
C ASP A 219 -23.75 0.07 0.76
N GLY A 220 -23.75 -1.06 1.47
CA GLY A 220 -23.75 -2.40 0.88
C GLY A 220 -22.38 -3.08 0.84
N LEU A 221 -21.55 -2.89 1.86
CA LEU A 221 -20.26 -3.60 1.98
C LEU A 221 -20.43 -5.13 1.89
N VAL A 222 -21.49 -5.69 2.49
CA VAL A 222 -21.76 -7.13 2.45
C VAL A 222 -22.00 -7.59 1.01
N GLU A 223 -22.77 -6.82 0.25
CA GLU A 223 -23.10 -7.07 -1.15
C GLU A 223 -21.87 -6.95 -2.04
N GLU A 224 -21.00 -5.96 -1.79
CA GLU A 224 -19.72 -5.82 -2.49
C GLU A 224 -18.84 -7.05 -2.30
N VAL A 225 -18.64 -7.47 -1.04
CA VAL A 225 -17.80 -8.65 -0.73
C VAL A 225 -18.40 -9.91 -1.33
N ARG A 226 -19.72 -10.10 -1.23
CA ARG A 226 -20.43 -11.22 -1.85
C ARG A 226 -20.23 -11.22 -3.37
N GLY A 227 -20.42 -10.07 -4.02
CA GLY A 227 -20.23 -9.94 -5.46
C GLY A 227 -18.81 -10.28 -5.92
N LEU A 228 -17.79 -9.89 -5.13
CA LEU A 228 -16.40 -10.26 -5.40
C LEU A 228 -16.17 -11.78 -5.31
N LEU A 229 -16.80 -12.46 -4.35
CA LEU A 229 -16.70 -13.92 -4.23
C LEU A 229 -17.46 -14.65 -5.34
N ASP A 230 -18.64 -14.14 -5.72
CA ASP A 230 -19.50 -14.75 -6.74
C ASP A 230 -18.85 -14.77 -8.14
N VAL A 231 -18.00 -13.78 -8.45
CA VAL A 231 -17.22 -13.75 -9.71
C VAL A 231 -15.97 -14.65 -9.65
N GLY A 232 -15.78 -15.40 -8.57
CA GLY A 232 -14.74 -16.43 -8.45
C GLY A 232 -13.45 -15.97 -7.78
N ASN A 233 -13.40 -14.78 -7.18
CA ASN A 233 -12.23 -14.38 -6.40
C ASN A 233 -12.07 -15.28 -5.17
N SER A 234 -10.84 -15.76 -4.94
CA SER A 234 -10.58 -16.56 -3.75
C SER A 234 -10.68 -15.70 -2.48
N PRO A 235 -11.32 -16.19 -1.40
CA PRO A 235 -11.32 -15.49 -0.11
C PRO A 235 -9.91 -15.32 0.48
N ASN A 236 -8.95 -16.14 0.04
CA ASN A 236 -7.57 -16.13 0.52
C ASN A 236 -6.66 -15.15 -0.23
N LEU A 237 -7.19 -14.32 -1.14
CA LEU A 237 -6.39 -13.30 -1.80
C LEU A 237 -5.89 -12.26 -0.79
N SER A 238 -4.67 -11.75 -1.01
CA SER A 238 -4.10 -10.71 -0.13
C SER A 238 -4.89 -9.40 -0.16
N THR A 239 -5.67 -9.17 -1.21
CA THR A 239 -6.60 -8.05 -1.34
C THR A 239 -7.78 -8.19 -0.37
N MET A 240 -8.32 -9.40 -0.26
CA MET A 240 -9.42 -9.77 0.65
C MET A 240 -9.06 -9.74 2.14
N SER A 241 -7.76 -9.67 2.47
CA SER A 241 -7.30 -9.43 3.85
C SER A 241 -7.37 -7.95 4.26
N ALA A 242 -8.05 -7.09 3.48
CA ALA A 242 -8.29 -5.71 3.86
C ALA A 242 -9.26 -5.66 5.06
N ILE A 243 -9.07 -4.68 5.94
CA ILE A 243 -9.97 -4.46 7.08
C ILE A 243 -11.39 -4.25 6.55
N GLY A 244 -12.36 -4.98 7.09
CA GLY A 244 -13.74 -5.01 6.65
C GLY A 244 -14.04 -6.10 5.61
N TYR A 245 -13.08 -6.53 4.78
CA TYR A 245 -13.30 -7.62 3.84
C TYR A 245 -13.15 -8.98 4.52
N GLY A 246 -12.10 -9.15 5.34
CA GLY A 246 -11.82 -10.42 6.00
C GLY A 246 -12.95 -10.84 6.95
N GLU A 247 -13.45 -9.89 7.73
CA GLU A 247 -14.52 -10.10 8.71
C GLU A 247 -15.83 -10.47 8.00
N ILE A 248 -16.18 -9.77 6.92
CA ILE A 248 -17.40 -10.06 6.15
C ILE A 248 -17.28 -11.39 5.40
N ILE A 249 -16.09 -11.78 4.93
CA ILE A 249 -15.87 -13.10 4.32
C ILE A 249 -16.14 -14.21 5.34
N LEU A 250 -15.65 -14.09 6.58
CA LEU A 250 -15.90 -15.08 7.64
C LEU A 250 -17.40 -15.20 7.94
N TYR A 251 -18.11 -14.07 7.98
CA TYR A 251 -19.57 -14.05 8.10
C TYR A 251 -20.26 -14.77 6.93
N LEU A 252 -19.87 -14.48 5.68
CA LEU A 252 -20.44 -15.11 4.48
C LEU A 252 -20.14 -16.62 4.40
N GLN A 253 -19.06 -17.08 5.03
CA GLN A 253 -18.71 -18.49 5.17
C GLN A 253 -19.43 -19.19 6.34
N GLY A 254 -20.15 -18.44 7.18
CA GLY A 254 -20.87 -18.95 8.35
C GLY A 254 -19.96 -19.28 9.54
N GLU A 255 -18.73 -18.75 9.57
CA GLU A 255 -17.76 -18.99 10.64
C GLU A 255 -18.00 -18.09 11.86
N ILE A 256 -18.57 -16.89 11.66
CA ILE A 256 -18.91 -15.92 12.70
C ILE A 256 -20.31 -15.34 12.49
N SER A 257 -20.90 -14.77 13.54
CA SER A 257 -22.16 -14.04 13.43
C SER A 257 -21.99 -12.70 12.70
N TYR A 258 -23.09 -12.10 12.24
CA TYR A 258 -23.03 -10.76 11.65
C TYR A 258 -22.58 -9.74 12.69
N GLU A 259 -23.08 -9.88 13.92
CA GLU A 259 -22.72 -9.03 15.06
C GLU A 259 -21.22 -9.09 15.36
N ASP A 260 -20.62 -10.27 15.31
CA ASP A 260 -19.17 -10.44 15.52
C ASP A 260 -18.34 -9.86 14.36
N ALA A 261 -18.88 -9.86 13.13
CA ALA A 261 -18.19 -9.32 11.96
C ALA A 261 -18.16 -7.79 11.93
N VAL A 262 -19.11 -7.12 12.60
CA VAL A 262 -19.24 -5.66 12.64
C VAL A 262 -18.73 -5.02 13.94
N ALA A 263 -18.38 -5.84 14.93
CA ALA A 263 -17.86 -5.42 16.24
C ALA A 263 -16.37 -5.03 16.19
#